data_AF-A0A661ESF9-F1
#
_entry.id   AF-A0A661ESF9-F1
#
_cell.length_a   1.000
_cell.length_b   1.000
_cell.length_c   1.000
_cell.angle_alpha   90.00
_cell.angle_beta   90.00
_cell.angle_gamma   90.00
#
_symmetry.space_group_name_H-M   'P 1'
#
loop_
_entity.id
_entity.type
_entity.pdbx_description
1 polymer ?
#
loop_
_entity_poly.entity_id
_entity_poly.type
_entity_poly.pdbx_seq_one_letter_code
_entity_poly.pdbx_strand_id
1 'polypeptide(L)'
;RIGELATLLEAARMQTRAVSWLGDRKLDDALIHQMWIAKAAMSVALAKASESLPVICGASSLFKTQPLGRMLRDAATANIMPPSYDALLDMIGSAEMQLDPTQIQPALKPKT
;
A
#
# COMPACT_ATOMS: atom_id res chain seq x y z
N ARG A 1 -0.29 15.33 12.40
CA ARG A 1 -1.32 14.82 11.44
C ARG A 1 -1.10 15.32 10.01
N ILE A 2 -1.34 16.59 9.65
CA ILE A 2 -1.20 17.01 8.23
C ILE A 2 0.25 16.89 7.74
N GLY A 3 1.23 17.30 8.56
CA GLY A 3 2.66 17.14 8.22
C GLY A 3 3.06 15.69 7.98
N GLU A 4 2.69 14.77 8.89
CA GLU A 4 2.92 13.33 8.73
C GLU A 4 2.31 12.78 7.44
N LEU A 5 1.04 13.12 7.15
CA LEU A 5 0.38 12.71 5.91
C LEU A 5 1.11 13.22 4.67
N ALA A 6 1.52 14.49 4.67
CA ALA A 6 2.26 15.08 3.55
C ALA A 6 3.59 14.34 3.33
N THR A 7 4.33 14.02 4.40
CA THR A 7 5.59 13.27 4.30
C THR A 7 5.39 11.85 3.78
N LEU A 8 4.38 11.12 4.26
CA LEU A 8 4.08 9.75 3.82
C LEU A 8 3.62 9.72 2.36
N LEU A 9 2.76 10.65 1.95
CA LEU A 9 2.29 10.75 0.57
C LEU A 9 3.42 11.12 -0.39
N GLU A 10 4.31 12.04 -0.01
CA GLU A 10 5.48 12.37 -0.83
C GLU A 10 6.45 11.20 -0.97
N ALA A 11 6.74 10.50 0.13
CA ALA A 11 7.57 9.30 0.10
C ALA A 11 6.98 8.23 -0.84
N ALA A 12 5.69 7.92 -0.69
CA ALA A 12 5.00 6.97 -1.56
C ALA A 12 5.01 7.44 -3.03
N ARG A 13 4.77 8.73 -3.29
CA ARG A 13 4.79 9.32 -4.64
C ARG A 13 6.15 9.16 -5.31
N MET A 14 7.23 9.45 -4.58
CA MET A 14 8.60 9.33 -5.10
C MET A 14 8.95 7.87 -5.37
N GLN A 15 8.51 6.94 -4.52
CA GLN A 15 8.75 5.52 -4.72
C GLN A 15 8.02 4.98 -5.96
N THR A 16 6.75 5.35 -6.16
CA THR A 16 6.00 4.98 -7.37
C THR A 16 6.65 5.52 -8.64
N ARG A 17 7.15 6.77 -8.60
CA ARG A 17 7.88 7.37 -9.73
C ARG A 17 9.23 6.70 -10.01
N ALA A 18 9.96 6.33 -8.96
CA ALA A 18 11.22 5.61 -9.11
C ALA A 18 11.00 4.25 -9.79
N VAL A 19 9.95 3.54 -9.38
CA VAL A 19 9.59 2.25 -9.98
C VAL A 19 9.08 2.40 -11.41
N SER A 20 8.25 3.40 -11.71
CA SER A 20 7.80 3.64 -13.10
C SER A 20 8.99 3.95 -14.01
N TRP A 21 9.94 4.75 -13.54
CA TRP A 21 11.17 5.05 -14.28
C TRP A 21 12.03 3.82 -14.56
N LEU A 22 12.12 2.89 -13.61
CA LEU A 22 12.83 1.63 -13.81
C LEU A 22 12.06 0.69 -14.75
N GLY A 23 10.72 0.68 -14.65
CA GLY A 23 9.84 -0.10 -15.51
C GLY A 23 9.89 0.29 -16.98
N ASP A 24 10.09 1.57 -17.28
CA ASP A 24 10.25 2.06 -18.65
C ASP A 24 11.51 1.51 -19.35
N ARG A 25 12.51 1.04 -18.56
CA ARG A 25 13.80 0.58 -19.10
C ARG A 25 13.87 -0.93 -19.25
N LYS A 26 13.46 -1.68 -18.23
CA LYS A 26 13.55 -3.15 -18.21
C LYS A 26 12.52 -3.74 -17.27
N LEU A 27 11.72 -4.68 -17.77
CA LEU A 27 10.95 -5.60 -16.91
C LEU A 27 11.89 -6.73 -16.46
N ASP A 28 12.16 -6.79 -15.16
CA ASP A 28 12.97 -7.82 -14.51
C ASP A 28 12.31 -8.19 -13.18
N ASP A 29 12.66 -9.35 -12.60
CA ASP A 29 12.06 -9.80 -11.33
C ASP A 29 12.35 -8.83 -10.18
N ALA A 30 13.51 -8.16 -10.25
CA ALA A 30 13.88 -7.09 -9.32
C ALA A 30 12.94 -5.87 -9.41
N LEU A 31 12.39 -5.58 -10.60
CA LEU A 31 11.40 -4.50 -10.76
C LEU A 31 10.09 -4.89 -10.07
N ILE A 32 9.65 -6.14 -10.23
CA ILE A 32 8.42 -6.65 -9.62
C ILE A 32 8.49 -6.51 -8.09
N HIS A 33 9.64 -6.86 -7.50
CA HIS A 33 9.88 -6.64 -6.07
C HIS A 33 9.73 -5.17 -5.67
N GLN A 34 10.33 -4.25 -6.43
CA GLN A 34 10.19 -2.81 -6.13
C GLN A 34 8.76 -2.29 -6.34
N MET A 35 8.01 -2.83 -7.30
CA MET A 35 6.57 -2.54 -7.47
C MET A 35 5.77 -2.97 -6.25
N TRP A 36 6.11 -4.11 -5.62
CA TRP A 36 5.49 -4.53 -4.38
C TRP A 36 5.77 -3.53 -3.26
N ILE A 37 7.04 -3.14 -3.06
CA ILE A 37 7.39 -2.16 -2.03
C ILE A 37 6.67 -0.83 -2.27
N ALA A 38 6.60 -0.35 -3.51
CA ALA A 38 5.87 0.87 -3.85
C ALA A 38 4.37 0.76 -3.50
N LYS A 39 3.74 -0.38 -3.80
CA LYS A 39 2.35 -0.62 -3.42
C LYS A 39 2.17 -0.67 -1.90
N ALA A 40 3.06 -1.34 -1.15
CA ALA A 40 3.04 -1.31 0.33
C ALA A 40 3.14 0.11 0.88
N ALA A 41 4.07 0.92 0.36
CA ALA A 41 4.26 2.30 0.81
C ALA A 41 2.99 3.15 0.58
N MET A 42 2.33 2.99 -0.57
CA MET A 42 1.04 3.64 -0.83
C MET A 42 -0.04 3.17 0.14
N SER A 43 -0.13 1.87 0.42
CA SER A 43 -1.11 1.30 1.35
C SER A 43 -0.96 1.85 2.77
N VAL A 44 0.27 2.01 3.26
CA VAL A 44 0.57 2.62 4.57
C VAL A 44 0.12 4.09 4.59
N ALA A 45 0.47 4.86 3.56
CA ALA A 45 0.08 6.26 3.47
C ALA A 45 -1.45 6.43 3.41
N LEU A 46 -2.14 5.59 2.64
CA LEU A 46 -3.60 5.58 2.51
C LEU A 46 -4.29 5.16 3.81
N ALA A 47 -3.79 4.16 4.52
CA ALA A 47 -4.31 3.76 5.82
C ALA A 47 -4.19 4.90 6.85
N LYS A 48 -3.06 5.63 6.86
CA LYS A 48 -2.91 6.77 7.75
C LYS A 48 -3.82 7.93 7.37
N ALA A 49 -4.00 8.18 6.08
CA ALA A 49 -4.92 9.19 5.56
C ALA A 49 -6.37 8.86 5.93
N SER A 50 -6.77 7.59 5.84
CA SER A 50 -8.13 7.17 6.15
C SER A 50 -8.46 7.27 7.65
N GLU A 51 -7.48 7.08 8.52
CA GLU A 51 -7.62 7.32 9.96
C GLU A 51 -7.66 8.82 10.29
N SER A 52 -6.82 9.62 9.62
CA SER A 52 -6.57 11.00 10.03
C SER A 52 -7.55 12.02 9.45
N LEU A 53 -7.96 11.87 8.19
CA LEU A 53 -8.79 12.84 7.48
C LEU A 53 -10.22 12.98 8.05
N PRO A 54 -10.94 11.89 8.42
CA PRO A 54 -12.26 12.02 9.03
C PRO A 54 -12.24 12.78 10.35
N VAL A 55 -11.17 12.61 11.14
CA VAL A 55 -11.00 13.29 12.43
C VAL A 55 -10.79 14.80 12.24
N ILE A 56 -10.06 15.20 11.19
CA ILE A 56 -9.77 16.62 10.91
C ILE A 56 -10.97 17.32 10.28
N CYS A 57 -11.65 16.66 9.33
CA CYS A 57 -12.72 17.27 8.55
C CYS A 57 -14.11 17.13 9.19
N GLY A 58 -14.24 16.32 10.25
CA GLY A 58 -15.48 16.09 10.98
C GLY A 58 -16.56 15.37 10.16
N ALA A 59 -17.74 15.18 10.76
CA ALA A 59 -18.83 14.42 10.15
C ALA A 59 -19.32 14.99 8.81
N SER A 60 -19.21 16.31 8.61
CA SER A 60 -19.65 16.99 7.39
C SER A 60 -18.95 16.47 6.13
N SER A 61 -17.70 16.05 6.27
CA SER A 61 -16.87 15.55 5.17
C SER A 61 -17.28 14.17 4.65
N LEU A 62 -18.09 13.43 5.40
CA LEU A 62 -18.57 12.10 5.03
C LEU A 62 -19.88 12.15 4.24
N PHE A 63 -20.54 13.31 4.17
CA PHE A 63 -21.74 13.48 3.34
C PHE A 63 -21.41 13.38 1.85
N LYS A 64 -22.38 12.89 1.07
CA LYS A 64 -22.23 12.67 -0.38
C LYS A 64 -21.90 13.92 -1.19
N THR A 65 -22.11 15.11 -0.63
CA THR A 65 -21.75 16.40 -1.23
C THR A 65 -20.25 16.64 -1.26
N GLN A 66 -19.48 15.96 -0.40
CA GLN A 66 -18.03 16.07 -0.31
C GLN A 66 -17.35 14.81 -0.86
N PRO A 67 -16.19 14.95 -1.54
CA PRO A 67 -15.52 13.82 -2.17
C PRO A 67 -14.83 12.88 -1.17
N LEU A 68 -14.60 13.32 0.08
CA LEU A 68 -13.78 12.60 1.04
C LEU A 68 -14.35 11.22 1.36
N GLY A 69 -15.67 11.11 1.58
CA GLY A 69 -16.31 9.82 1.83
C GLY A 69 -16.09 8.81 0.70
N ARG A 70 -16.01 9.24 -0.57
CA ARG A 70 -15.67 8.38 -1.71
C ARG A 70 -14.20 7.98 -1.68
N MET A 71 -13.30 8.96 -1.51
CA MET A 71 -11.86 8.72 -1.45
C MET A 71 -11.45 7.73 -0.36
N LEU A 72 -12.10 7.78 0.81
CA LEU A 72 -11.84 6.83 1.90
C LEU A 72 -12.22 5.40 1.54
N ARG A 73 -13.33 5.21 0.81
CA ARG A 73 -13.74 3.88 0.32
C ARG A 73 -12.77 3.38 -0.73
N ASP A 74 -12.35 4.23 -1.67
CA ASP A 74 -11.37 3.87 -2.70
C ASP A 74 -10.01 3.52 -2.09
N ALA A 75 -9.60 4.23 -1.03
CA ALA A 75 -8.40 3.91 -0.27
C ALA A 75 -8.48 2.54 0.43
N ALA A 76 -9.64 2.21 1.01
CA ALA A 76 -9.85 0.91 1.65
C ALA A 76 -9.86 -0.23 0.63
N THR A 77 -10.49 -0.03 -0.54
CA THR A 77 -10.51 -1.07 -1.59
C THR A 77 -9.13 -1.29 -2.19
N ALA A 78 -8.30 -0.24 -2.34
CA ALA A 78 -6.95 -0.37 -2.85
C ALA A 78 -6.06 -1.37 -2.07
N ASN A 79 -6.29 -1.50 -0.76
CA ASN A 79 -5.53 -2.45 0.10
C ASN A 79 -6.00 -3.91 -0.04
N ILE A 80 -7.26 -4.12 -0.42
CA ILE A 80 -7.86 -5.45 -0.57
C ILE A 80 -7.66 -5.97 -2.00
N MET A 81 -7.58 -5.08 -2.98
CA MET A 81 -7.39 -5.44 -4.39
C MET A 81 -6.06 -6.19 -4.60
N PRO A 82 -6.05 -7.28 -5.40
CA PRO A 82 -4.87 -8.12 -5.59
C PRO A 82 -3.64 -7.33 -6.08
N PRO A 83 -2.41 -7.65 -5.61
CA PRO A 83 -2.13 -8.44 -4.40
C PRO A 83 -2.60 -7.69 -3.14
N SER A 84 -3.23 -8.40 -2.19
CA SER A 84 -3.65 -7.81 -0.92
C SER A 84 -2.44 -7.35 -0.10
N TYR A 85 -2.64 -6.39 0.81
CA TYR A 85 -1.55 -5.82 1.60
C TYR A 85 -0.77 -6.87 2.40
N ASP A 86 -1.45 -7.78 3.10
CA ASP A 86 -0.79 -8.82 3.91
C ASP A 86 0.02 -9.79 3.03
N ALA A 87 -0.57 -10.28 1.94
CA ALA A 87 0.12 -11.16 1.01
C ALA A 87 1.34 -10.48 0.37
N LEU A 88 1.24 -9.16 0.13
CA LEU A 88 2.33 -8.38 -0.41
C LEU A 88 3.46 -8.17 0.61
N LEU A 89 3.15 -8.01 1.90
CA LEU A 89 4.17 -7.99 2.95
C LEU A 89 4.90 -9.33 3.07
N ASP A 90 4.20 -10.45 2.94
CA ASP A 90 4.81 -11.79 2.93
C ASP A 90 5.74 -11.96 1.71
N MET A 91 5.32 -11.47 0.54
CA MET A 91 6.14 -11.49 -0.68
C MET A 91 7.39 -10.61 -0.55
N ILE A 92 7.28 -9.41 0.06
CA ILE A 92 8.43 -8.55 0.31
C ILE A 92 9.37 -9.20 1.33
N GLY A 93 8.84 -9.72 2.44
CA GLY A 93 9.64 -10.34 3.48
C GLY A 93 10.40 -11.57 2.98
N SER A 94 9.75 -12.42 2.17
CA SER A 94 10.42 -13.57 1.54
C SER A 94 11.50 -13.16 0.55
N ALA A 95 11.26 -12.12 -0.25
CA ALA A 95 12.25 -11.59 -1.20
C ALA A 95 13.47 -10.96 -0.50
N GLU A 96 13.26 -10.15 0.54
CA GLU A 96 14.35 -9.54 1.34
C GLU A 96 15.19 -10.60 2.07
N MET A 97 14.58 -11.70 2.51
CA MET A 97 15.28 -12.82 3.14
C MET A 97 15.90 -13.81 2.13
N GLN A 98 15.75 -13.57 0.82
CA GLN A 98 16.21 -14.46 -0.26
C GLN A 98 15.71 -15.90 -0.10
N LEU A 99 14.49 -16.07 0.42
CA LEU A 99 13.89 -17.38 0.60
C LEU A 99 13.37 -17.92 -0.73
N ASP A 100 13.56 -19.23 -0.95
CA ASP A 100 12.96 -19.91 -2.08
C ASP A 100 11.44 -19.98 -1.89
N PRO A 101 10.63 -19.31 -2.73
CA PRO A 101 9.18 -19.26 -2.57
C PRO A 101 8.52 -20.65 -2.62
N THR A 102 9.19 -21.65 -3.19
CA THR A 102 8.68 -23.03 -3.26
C THR A 102 8.88 -23.81 -1.95
N GLN A 103 9.76 -23.33 -1.07
CA GLN A 103 10.12 -23.98 0.20
C GLN A 103 9.52 -23.26 1.43
N ILE A 104 8.83 -22.15 1.23
CA ILE A 104 8.18 -21.41 2.31
C ILE A 104 6.98 -22.22 2.80
N GLN A 105 6.97 -22.54 4.10
CA GLN A 105 5.82 -23.18 4.72
C GLN A 105 4.61 -22.23 4.69
N PRO A 106 3.40 -22.73 4.34
CA PRO A 106 2.21 -21.91 4.36
C PRO A 106 1.94 -21.43 5.80
N ALA A 107 1.35 -20.24 5.93
CA ALA A 107 0.93 -19.71 7.22
C ALA A 107 0.12 -20.76 8.00
N LEU A 108 0.44 -20.92 9.29
CA LEU A 108 -0.20 -21.91 10.15
C LEU A 108 -1.72 -21.73 10.10
N LYS A 109 -2.43 -22.78 9.64
CA LYS A 109 -3.90 -22.76 9.65
C LYS A 109 -4.38 -22.55 11.08
N PRO A 110 -5.35 -21.65 11.34
CA PRO A 110 -5.96 -21.57 12.66
C PRO A 110 -6.58 -22.94 12.97
N LYS A 111 -6.30 -23.48 14.16
CA LYS A 111 -7.03 -24.64 14.67
C LYS A 111 -8.50 -24.22 14.77
N THR A 112 -9.33 -24.81 13.93
CA THR A 112 -10.80 -24.77 14.03
C THR A 112 -11.26 -25.18 15.41
#